data_AF-A0A7Y7DV58-F1
#
_entry.id   AF-A0A7Y7DV58-F1
#
_cell.length_a   1.000
_cell.length_b   1.000
_cell.length_c   1.000
_cell.angle_alpha   90.00
_cell.angle_beta   90.00
_cell.angle_gamma   90.00
#
_symmetry.space_group_name_H-M   'P 1'
#
loop_
_entity.id
_entity.type
_entity.pdbx_description
1 polymer ?
#
loop_
_entity_poly.entity_id
_entity_poly.type
_entity_poly.pdbx_seq_one_letter_code
_entity_poly.pdbx_strand_id
1 'polypeptide(L)'
;MTSTKTKALAIFVVTSIVLGIIFFVAPIQLFDSQIHYVEPHRDYIVDAPLSLANYIGLYTDEASMEFVESYWLTPKGWFMVIAFIFGLPALLAYRIYLKSKK
;
A
#
# COMPACT_ATOMS: atom_id res chain seq x y z
N MET A 1 -21.97 21.03 -16.77
CA MET A 1 -20.73 20.80 -17.55
C MET A 1 -19.55 20.79 -16.58
N THR A 2 -19.08 19.61 -16.14
CA THR A 2 -17.98 19.55 -15.14
C THR A 2 -16.66 19.97 -15.78
N SER A 3 -15.95 20.91 -15.16
CA SER A 3 -14.62 21.36 -15.61
C SER A 3 -13.66 20.17 -15.75
N THR A 4 -12.78 20.20 -16.75
CA THR A 4 -11.80 19.12 -16.96
C THR A 4 -10.87 18.92 -15.76
N LYS A 5 -10.61 19.99 -14.99
CA LYS A 5 -9.92 19.89 -13.70
C LYS A 5 -10.67 18.98 -12.72
N THR A 6 -11.99 19.14 -12.65
CA THR A 6 -12.88 18.30 -11.83
C THR A 6 -12.86 16.85 -12.30
N LYS A 7 -12.83 16.60 -13.62
CA LYS A 7 -12.74 15.24 -14.19
C LYS A 7 -11.40 14.57 -13.84
N ALA A 8 -10.29 15.27 -14.02
CA ALA A 8 -8.97 14.75 -13.69
C ALA A 8 -8.85 14.46 -12.18
N LEU A 9 -9.35 15.37 -11.34
CA LEU A 9 -9.39 15.16 -9.89
C LEU A 9 -10.27 13.97 -9.51
N ALA A 10 -11.46 13.84 -10.11
CA ALA A 10 -12.35 12.70 -9.85
C ALA A 10 -11.67 11.37 -10.20
N ILE A 11 -10.97 11.30 -11.35
CA ILE A 11 -10.25 10.09 -11.76
C ILE A 11 -9.08 9.78 -10.82
N PHE A 12 -8.33 10.80 -10.39
CA PHE A 12 -7.28 10.62 -9.39
C PHE A 12 -7.85 10.00 -8.11
N VAL A 13 -8.88 10.61 -7.53
CA VAL A 13 -9.48 10.18 -6.27
C VAL A 13 -10.07 8.79 -6.38
N VAL A 14 -10.91 8.54 -7.40
CA VAL A 14 -11.56 7.22 -7.58
C VAL A 14 -10.52 6.12 -7.80
N THR A 15 -9.52 6.35 -8.65
CA THR A 15 -8.50 5.32 -8.91
C THR A 15 -7.62 5.07 -7.68
N SER A 16 -7.29 6.12 -6.91
CA SER A 16 -6.51 5.97 -5.66
C SER A 16 -7.30 5.19 -4.61
N ILE A 17 -8.61 5.45 -4.49
CA ILE A 17 -9.49 4.70 -3.59
C ILE A 17 -9.58 3.25 -4.02
N VAL A 18 -9.79 2.97 -5.32
CA VAL A 18 -9.87 1.60 -5.83
C VAL A 18 -8.58 0.84 -5.57
N LEU A 19 -7.42 1.42 -5.86
CA LEU A 19 -6.12 0.79 -5.58
C LEU A 19 -5.88 0.62 -4.09
N GLY A 20 -6.22 1.63 -3.28
CA GLY A 20 -6.17 1.54 -1.82
C GLY A 20 -6.99 0.36 -1.30
N ILE A 21 -8.26 0.25 -1.70
CA ILE A 21 -9.14 -0.86 -1.34
C ILE A 21 -8.51 -2.19 -1.76
N ILE A 22 -8.00 -2.31 -2.99
CA ILE A 22 -7.38 -3.55 -3.45
C ILE A 22 -6.19 -3.94 -2.57
N PHE A 23 -5.28 -3.02 -2.27
CA PHE A 23 -4.08 -3.35 -1.49
C PHE A 23 -4.39 -3.61 -0.01
N PHE A 24 -5.36 -2.90 0.57
CA PHE A 24 -5.75 -3.12 1.96
C PHE A 24 -6.68 -4.34 2.15
N VAL A 25 -7.44 -4.75 1.13
CA VAL A 25 -8.37 -5.89 1.25
C VAL A 25 -7.80 -7.19 0.69
N ALA A 26 -6.97 -7.16 -0.34
CA ALA A 26 -6.37 -8.38 -0.88
C ALA A 26 -5.03 -8.71 -0.19
N PRO A 27 -4.72 -9.99 0.09
CA PRO A 27 -3.48 -10.40 0.75
C PRO A 27 -2.28 -10.38 -0.22
N ILE A 28 -1.97 -9.21 -0.80
CA ILE A 28 -0.89 -9.02 -1.78
C ILE A 28 0.43 -8.78 -1.05
N GLN A 29 1.29 -9.80 -0.97
CA GLN A 29 2.62 -9.73 -0.36
C GLN A 29 3.61 -8.97 -1.25
N LEU A 30 3.51 -7.65 -1.28
CA LEU A 30 4.29 -6.78 -2.16
C LEU A 30 5.12 -5.75 -1.40
N PHE A 31 4.68 -5.33 -0.22
CA PHE A 31 5.24 -4.17 0.45
C PHE A 31 6.41 -4.58 1.33
N ASP A 32 7.51 -3.87 1.17
CA ASP A 32 8.77 -4.14 1.86
C ASP A 32 8.60 -3.88 3.37
N SER A 33 8.79 -4.93 4.17
CA SER A 33 8.53 -4.91 5.60
C SER A 33 9.61 -5.61 6.38
N GLN A 34 9.64 -5.30 7.67
CA GLN A 34 10.47 -5.96 8.66
C GLN A 34 9.58 -6.59 9.73
N ILE A 35 9.97 -7.77 10.16
CA ILE A 35 9.32 -8.53 11.23
C ILE A 35 10.34 -8.74 12.34
N HIS A 36 9.98 -8.36 13.55
CA HIS A 36 10.78 -8.51 14.75
C HIS A 36 10.33 -9.76 15.50
N TYR A 37 11.24 -10.73 15.57
CA TYR A 37 11.04 -11.99 16.26
C TYR A 37 11.75 -11.99 17.61
N VAL A 38 11.02 -12.40 18.65
CA VAL A 38 11.53 -12.62 19.99
C VAL A 38 11.27 -14.07 20.39
N GLU A 39 12.31 -14.89 20.23
CA GLU A 39 12.37 -16.27 20.69
C GLU A 39 13.03 -16.34 22.08
N PRO A 40 12.85 -17.44 22.84
CA PRO A 40 13.44 -17.59 24.18
C PRO A 40 14.97 -17.38 24.27
N HIS A 41 15.68 -17.55 23.15
CA HIS A 41 17.15 -17.47 23.09
C HIS A 41 17.69 -16.54 22.00
N ARG A 42 16.81 -15.83 21.28
CA ARG A 42 17.20 -15.00 20.15
C ARG A 42 16.20 -13.87 19.91
N ASP A 43 16.74 -12.69 19.67
CA ASP A 43 16.01 -11.52 19.19
C ASP A 43 16.62 -11.13 17.84
N TYR A 44 15.78 -11.09 16.80
CA TYR A 44 16.25 -10.75 15.46
C TYR A 44 15.15 -10.15 14.56
N ILE A 45 15.57 -9.36 13.58
CA ILE A 45 14.70 -8.74 12.58
C ILE A 45 14.91 -9.45 11.23
N VAL A 46 13.81 -9.77 10.55
CA VAL A 46 13.81 -10.36 9.22
C VAL A 46 13.13 -9.43 8.24
N ASP A 47 13.78 -9.19 7.09
CA ASP A 47 13.16 -8.54 5.95
C ASP A 47 12.25 -9.52 5.21
N ALA A 48 10.97 -9.19 5.11
CA ALA A 48 9.99 -10.00 4.39
C ALA A 48 8.91 -9.10 3.76
N PRO A 49 8.48 -9.36 2.52
CA PRO A 49 7.37 -8.61 1.94
C PRO A 49 6.06 -8.99 2.62
N LEU A 50 5.29 -8.00 3.10
CA LEU A 50 3.97 -8.19 3.69
C LEU A 50 2.87 -7.53 2.87
N SER A 51 1.63 -7.95 3.13
CA SER A 51 0.45 -7.30 2.57
C SER A 51 0.02 -6.12 3.44
N LEU A 52 -0.59 -5.07 2.84
CA LEU A 52 -1.20 -4.00 3.63
C LEU A 52 -2.39 -4.49 4.44
N ALA A 53 -3.04 -5.56 3.97
CA ALA A 53 -4.14 -6.20 4.67
C ALA A 53 -3.73 -6.78 6.04
N ASN A 54 -2.47 -7.20 6.20
CA ASN A 54 -1.95 -7.64 7.51
C ASN A 54 -1.93 -6.50 8.53
N TYR A 55 -1.57 -5.29 8.10
CA TYR A 55 -1.52 -4.11 8.98
C TYR A 55 -2.89 -3.61 9.43
N ILE A 56 -3.97 -4.04 8.77
CA ILE A 56 -5.35 -3.76 9.20
C ILE A 56 -6.05 -4.98 9.82
N GLY A 57 -5.31 -6.07 10.04
CA GLY A 57 -5.78 -7.25 10.77
C GLY A 57 -6.70 -8.19 10.00
N LEU A 58 -6.73 -8.14 8.67
CA LEU A 58 -7.66 -8.96 7.87
C LEU A 58 -7.19 -10.40 7.63
N TYR A 59 -5.89 -10.67 7.71
CA TYR A 59 -5.31 -11.98 7.38
C TYR A 59 -4.24 -12.44 8.38
N THR A 60 -4.35 -11.97 9.62
CA THR A 60 -3.44 -12.36 10.69
C THR A 60 -3.81 -13.75 11.18
N ASP A 61 -3.11 -14.78 10.71
CA ASP A 61 -3.25 -16.12 11.27
C ASP A 61 -2.45 -16.18 12.58
N GLU A 62 -3.13 -16.39 13.71
CA GLU A 62 -2.53 -16.43 15.05
C GLU A 62 -1.42 -17.48 15.15
N ALA A 63 -1.50 -18.57 14.37
CA ALA A 63 -0.46 -19.60 14.30
C ALA A 63 0.82 -19.14 13.56
N SER A 64 0.73 -18.14 12.68
CA SER A 64 1.86 -17.56 11.95
C SER A 64 2.60 -16.45 12.72
N MET A 65 2.06 -16.05 13.87
CA MET A 65 2.60 -15.00 14.74
C MET A 65 3.38 -15.54 15.93
N GLU A 66 3.70 -16.84 15.94
CA GLU A 66 4.53 -17.43 16.99
C GLU A 66 5.89 -16.69 17.01
N PHE A 67 6.23 -16.13 18.18
CA PHE A 67 7.43 -15.31 18.41
C PHE A 67 7.48 -13.97 17.66
N VAL A 68 6.43 -13.54 16.95
CA VAL A 68 6.39 -12.20 16.34
C VAL A 68 6.00 -11.17 17.40
N GLU A 69 6.93 -10.32 17.79
CA GLU A 69 6.63 -9.19 18.69
C GLU A 69 5.99 -8.03 17.92
N SER A 70 6.57 -7.69 16.76
CA SER A 70 6.07 -6.58 15.94
C SER A 70 6.50 -6.68 14.49
N TYR A 71 5.82 -5.94 13.62
CA TYR A 71 6.18 -5.82 12.21
C TYR A 71 5.78 -4.44 11.69
N TRP A 72 6.58 -3.87 10.78
CA TRP A 72 6.36 -2.54 10.22
C TRP A 72 6.83 -2.45 8.78
N LEU A 73 6.27 -1.50 8.04
CA LEU A 73 6.77 -1.16 6.70
C LEU A 73 8.13 -0.49 6.83
N THR A 74 9.09 -0.89 6.01
CA THR A 74 10.35 -0.16 5.88
C THR A 74 10.10 1.21 5.21
N PRO A 75 11.07 2.14 5.22
CA PRO A 75 10.96 3.36 4.42
C PRO A 75 10.68 3.09 2.93
N LYS A 76 11.27 2.02 2.39
CA LYS A 76 11.01 1.54 1.02
C LYS A 76 9.57 1.04 0.88
N GLY A 77 9.06 0.29 1.85
CA GLY A 77 7.67 -0.15 1.90
C GLY A 77 6.69 1.02 1.84
N TRP A 78 6.89 2.05 2.67
CA TRP A 78 6.09 3.27 2.65
C TRP A 78 6.14 3.99 1.30
N PHE A 79 7.31 4.10 0.69
CA PHE A 79 7.43 4.66 -0.65
C PHE A 79 6.62 3.86 -1.68
N MET A 80 6.68 2.53 -1.61
CA MET A 80 5.88 1.66 -2.49
C MET A 80 4.38 1.89 -2.30
N VAL A 81 3.89 2.00 -1.05
CA VAL A 81 2.48 2.31 -0.76
C VAL A 81 2.05 3.59 -1.47
N ILE A 82 2.82 4.67 -1.30
CA ILE A 82 2.51 5.97 -1.91
C ILE A 82 2.58 5.87 -3.45
N ALA A 83 3.61 5.23 -3.98
CA ALA A 83 3.81 5.11 -5.42
C ALA A 83 2.71 4.29 -6.10
N PHE A 84 2.29 3.16 -5.51
CA PHE A 84 1.24 2.33 -6.09
C PHE A 84 -0.15 2.93 -5.91
N ILE A 85 -0.46 3.50 -4.73
CA ILE A 85 -1.79 4.07 -4.48
C ILE A 85 -1.98 5.40 -5.20
N PHE A 86 -0.96 6.26 -5.29
CA PHE A 86 -1.11 7.62 -5.84
C PHE A 86 -0.35 7.86 -7.14
N GLY A 87 0.72 7.12 -7.43
CA GLY A 87 1.54 7.34 -8.63
C GLY A 87 0.79 7.05 -9.92
N LEU A 88 0.16 5.87 -10.04
CA LEU A 88 -0.65 5.52 -11.21
C LEU A 88 -1.85 6.49 -11.39
N PRO A 89 -2.66 6.78 -10.36
CA PRO A 89 -3.72 7.78 -10.48
C PRO A 89 -3.22 9.17 -10.86
N ALA A 90 -2.07 9.61 -10.33
CA ALA A 90 -1.49 10.90 -10.66
C ALA A 90 -1.11 10.99 -12.14
N LEU A 91 -0.47 9.95 -12.70
CA LEU A 91 -0.12 9.89 -14.11
C LEU A 91 -1.36 9.90 -15.01
N LEU A 92 -2.41 9.16 -14.65
CA LEU A 92 -3.67 9.13 -15.39
C LEU A 92 -4.37 10.49 -15.37
N ALA A 93 -4.51 11.10 -14.19
CA ALA A 93 -5.12 12.40 -14.04
C ALA A 93 -4.34 13.49 -14.80
N TYR A 94 -3.00 13.45 -14.74
CA TYR A 94 -2.14 14.37 -15.46
C TYR A 94 -2.31 14.24 -16.99
N ARG A 95 -2.38 13.01 -17.51
CA ARG A 95 -2.62 12.77 -18.94
C ARG A 95 -3.94 13.36 -19.41
N ILE A 96 -5.00 13.23 -18.62
CA ILE A 96 -6.33 13.76 -18.94
C ILE A 96 -6.34 15.29 -18.92
N TYR A 97 -5.66 15.88 -17.94
CA TYR A 97 -5.46 17.31 -17.87
C TYR A 97 -4.74 17.85 -19.11
N LEU A 98 -3.63 17.21 -19.52
CA LEU A 98 -2.87 17.62 -20.70
C LEU A 98 -3.69 17.51 -22.00
N LYS A 99 -4.47 16.44 -22.17
CA LYS A 99 -5.34 16.26 -23.35
C LYS A 99 -6.39 17.37 -23.49
N SER A 100 -6.74 18.03 -22.39
CA SER A 100 -7.71 19.13 -22.40
C SER A 100 -7.11 20.51 -22.61
N LYS A 101 -5.78 20.64 -22.51
CA LYS A 101 -5.06 21.91 -22.76
C LYS A 101 -4.63 22.05 -24.23
N LYS A 102 -4.66 20.94 -24.97
CA LYS A 102 -4.37 20.85 -26.40
C LYS A 102 -5.67 20.98 -27.18
#